data_AF-A0A523DHA6-F1
#
_entry.id   AF-A0A523DHA6-F1
#
_cell.length_a   1.000
_cell.length_b   1.000
_cell.length_c   1.000
_cell.angle_alpha   90.00
_cell.angle_beta   90.00
_cell.angle_gamma   90.00
#
_symmetry.space_group_name_H-M   'P 1'
#
loop_
_entity.id
_entity.type
_entity.pdbx_description
1 polymer ?
#
loop_
_entity_poly.entity_id
_entity_poly.type
_entity_poly.pdbx_seq_one_letter_code
_entity_poly.pdbx_strand_id
1 'polypeptide(L)'
;MDQGSVVGQMRAPVMIVDRKTISIMKACELVGVSRRTIYNWIASGKVEYVRTAGGSVRIFVDTLWREPEIGSGQVTSSQTDA
;
A
#
# COMPACT_ATOMS: atom_id res chain seq x y z
N MET A 1 46.99 28.82 -1.98
CA MET A 1 46.02 29.41 -1.02
C MET A 1 44.65 29.06 -1.56
N ASP A 2 44.03 28.09 -0.90
CA ASP A 2 42.88 27.30 -1.32
C ASP A 2 41.58 28.11 -1.09
N GLN A 3 40.85 28.43 -2.17
CA GLN A 3 39.52 29.05 -2.06
C GLN A 3 38.45 27.96 -2.16
N GLY A 4 38.01 27.47 -0.98
CA GLY A 4 36.94 26.51 -0.84
C GLY A 4 35.60 27.08 -1.30
N SER A 5 35.04 26.48 -2.35
CA SER A 5 33.68 26.72 -2.84
C SER A 5 32.69 25.98 -1.95
N VAL A 6 31.86 26.71 -1.19
CA VAL A 6 30.74 26.13 -0.43
C VAL A 6 29.50 26.03 -1.32
N VAL A 7 29.35 24.89 -2.00
CA VAL A 7 28.13 24.60 -2.76
C VAL A 7 27.03 24.25 -1.76
N GLY A 8 26.15 25.22 -1.47
CA GLY A 8 24.98 25.04 -0.62
C GLY A 8 24.04 24.01 -1.21
N GLN A 9 23.99 22.83 -0.60
CA GLN A 9 23.13 21.73 -1.03
C GLN A 9 21.65 22.09 -0.74
N MET A 10 20.92 22.47 -1.77
CA MET A 10 19.46 22.67 -1.73
C MET A 10 18.77 21.34 -1.41
N ARG A 11 18.38 21.13 -0.15
CA ARG A 11 17.50 20.01 0.22
C ARG A 11 16.13 20.27 -0.39
N ALA A 12 15.69 19.39 -1.30
CA ALA A 12 14.34 19.42 -1.84
C ALA A 12 13.30 19.26 -0.71
N PRO A 13 12.15 19.95 -0.77
CA PRO A 13 11.11 19.83 0.25
C PRO A 13 10.58 18.40 0.27
N VAL A 14 10.48 17.80 1.46
CA VAL A 14 9.79 16.54 1.66
C VAL A 14 8.31 16.78 1.37
N MET A 15 7.83 16.28 0.24
CA MET A 15 6.42 16.27 -0.10
C MET A 15 5.72 15.26 0.82
N ILE A 16 5.08 15.75 1.90
CA ILE A 16 4.19 14.92 2.70
C ILE A 16 2.94 14.67 1.85
N VAL A 17 2.70 13.43 1.46
CA VAL A 17 1.46 13.03 0.78
C VAL A 17 0.60 12.34 1.82
N ASP A 18 -0.47 13.00 2.26
CA ASP A 18 -1.41 12.41 3.20
C ASP A 18 -2.15 11.24 2.54
N ARG A 19 -1.91 10.02 3.05
CA ARG A 19 -2.61 8.83 2.58
C ARG A 19 -4.07 8.89 3.02
N LYS A 20 -4.98 8.83 2.05
CA LYS A 20 -6.42 8.86 2.30
C LYS A 20 -6.90 7.52 2.88
N THR A 21 -7.71 7.59 3.93
CA THR A 21 -8.39 6.42 4.51
C THR A 21 -9.91 6.55 4.45
N ILE A 22 -10.61 5.41 4.35
CA ILE A 22 -12.08 5.34 4.31
C ILE A 22 -12.62 4.27 5.28
N SER A 23 -13.92 4.34 5.59
CA SER A 23 -14.58 3.32 6.41
C SER A 23 -14.73 2.00 5.66
N ILE A 24 -14.95 0.91 6.41
CA ILE A 24 -15.24 -0.42 5.84
C ILE A 24 -16.46 -0.35 4.91
N MET A 25 -17.53 0.35 5.30
CA MET A 25 -18.73 0.48 4.47
C MET A 25 -18.42 1.16 3.14
N LYS A 26 -17.63 2.25 3.17
CA LYS A 26 -17.26 2.94 1.94
C LYS A 26 -16.35 2.09 1.05
N ALA A 27 -15.47 1.28 1.65
CA ALA A 27 -14.66 0.33 0.90
C ALA A 27 -15.54 -0.72 0.21
N CYS A 28 -16.55 -1.27 0.89
CA CYS A 28 -17.51 -2.22 0.30
C CYS A 28 -18.20 -1.62 -0.93
N GLU A 29 -18.70 -0.39 -0.82
CA GLU A 29 -19.33 0.34 -1.93
C GLU A 29 -18.35 0.58 -3.09
N LEU A 30 -17.12 0.97 -2.79
CA LEU A 30 -16.13 1.34 -3.81
C LEU A 30 -15.67 0.14 -4.64
N VAL A 31 -15.45 -1.02 -4.02
CA VAL A 31 -14.93 -2.21 -4.71
C VAL A 31 -16.01 -3.25 -5.04
N GLY A 32 -17.27 -3.00 -4.64
CA GLY A 32 -18.40 -3.88 -4.95
C GLY A 32 -18.38 -5.23 -4.24
N VAL A 33 -17.88 -5.29 -2.99
CA VAL A 33 -17.79 -6.54 -2.22
C VAL A 33 -18.49 -6.45 -0.87
N SER A 34 -18.74 -7.63 -0.27
CA SER A 34 -19.30 -7.71 1.08
C SER A 34 -18.30 -7.26 2.16
N ARG A 35 -18.82 -6.85 3.32
CA ARG A 35 -17.99 -6.61 4.53
C ARG A 35 -17.10 -7.79 4.89
N ARG A 36 -17.61 -9.01 4.72
CA ARG A 36 -16.85 -10.24 4.99
C ARG A 36 -15.61 -10.32 4.11
N THR A 37 -15.74 -9.96 2.83
CA THR A 37 -14.60 -9.93 1.90
C THR A 37 -13.54 -8.92 2.35
N ILE A 38 -13.96 -7.72 2.77
CA ILE A 38 -13.04 -6.71 3.31
C ILE A 38 -12.32 -7.22 4.57
N TYR A 39 -13.03 -7.86 5.51
CA TYR A 39 -12.39 -8.44 6.70
C TYR A 39 -11.41 -9.56 6.35
N ASN A 40 -11.73 -10.39 5.35
CA ASN A 40 -10.81 -11.42 4.88
C ASN A 40 -9.55 -10.81 4.26
N TRP A 41 -9.66 -9.70 3.53
CA TRP A 41 -8.51 -8.97 3.01
C TRP A 41 -7.64 -8.38 4.11
N ILE A 42 -8.26 -7.80 5.14
CA ILE A 42 -7.55 -7.33 6.33
C ILE A 42 -6.80 -8.49 7.01
N ALA A 43 -7.49 -9.61 7.24
CA ALA A 43 -6.90 -10.77 7.89
C ALA A 43 -5.79 -11.46 7.07
N SER A 44 -5.83 -11.32 5.74
CA SER A 44 -4.80 -11.86 4.82
C SER A 44 -3.73 -10.85 4.43
N GLY A 45 -3.76 -9.62 4.97
CA GLY A 45 -2.79 -8.58 4.66
C GLY A 45 -2.89 -8.00 3.24
N LYS A 46 -3.99 -8.25 2.53
CA LYS A 46 -4.21 -7.73 1.15
C LYS A 46 -4.52 -6.24 1.10
N VAL A 47 -4.87 -5.63 2.24
CA VAL A 47 -5.14 -4.19 2.36
C VAL A 47 -4.49 -3.66 3.63
N GLU A 48 -3.99 -2.42 3.57
CA GLU A 48 -3.50 -1.73 4.76
C GLU A 48 -4.63 -1.00 5.47
N TYR A 49 -4.55 -0.93 6.80
CA TYR A 49 -5.53 -0.24 7.61
C TYR A 49 -4.90 0.36 8.86
N VAL A 50 -5.62 1.31 9.46
CA VAL A 50 -5.34 1.84 10.80
C VAL A 50 -6.56 1.69 11.68
N ARG A 51 -6.35 1.61 13.00
CA ARG A 51 -7.41 1.76 13.99
C ARG A 51 -7.36 3.17 14.57
N THR A 52 -8.50 3.83 14.63
CA THR A 52 -8.62 5.11 15.34
C THR A 52 -8.53 4.89 16.85
N ALA A 53 -8.31 5.96 17.63
CA ALA A 53 -8.34 5.90 19.09
C ALA A 53 -9.66 5.32 19.64
N GLY A 54 -10.76 5.48 18.91
CA GLY A 54 -12.06 4.87 19.21
C GLY A 54 -12.25 3.43 18.69
N GLY A 55 -11.20 2.77 18.21
CA GLY A 55 -11.21 1.37 17.74
C GLY A 55 -11.80 1.13 16.35
N SER A 56 -12.31 2.19 15.68
CA SER A 56 -12.84 2.06 14.32
C SER A 56 -11.73 1.79 13.31
N VAL A 57 -11.96 0.85 12.41
CA VAL A 57 -11.02 0.52 11.33
C VAL A 57 -11.16 1.50 10.17
N ARG A 58 -10.03 1.98 9.64
CA ARG A 58 -9.95 2.80 8.44
C ARG A 58 -8.99 2.17 7.44
N ILE A 59 -9.43 1.97 6.22
CA ILE A 59 -8.66 1.30 5.16
C ILE A 59 -8.00 2.35 4.28
N PHE A 60 -6.73 2.16 3.95
CA PHE A 60 -6.04 3.04 3.02
C PHE A 60 -6.52 2.80 1.58
N VAL A 61 -6.94 3.87 0.92
CA VAL A 61 -7.61 3.80 -0.39
C VAL A 61 -6.68 3.30 -1.50
N ASP A 62 -5.40 3.65 -1.41
CA ASP A 62 -4.36 3.21 -2.36
C ASP A 62 -4.15 1.69 -2.35
N THR A 63 -4.43 1.02 -1.23
CA THR A 63 -4.32 -0.45 -1.11
C THR A 63 -5.60 -1.21 -1.46
N LEU A 64 -6.73 -0.52 -1.68
CA LEU A 64 -8.02 -1.16 -1.99
C LEU A 64 -8.10 -1.67 -3.44
N TRP A 65 -7.03 -1.50 -4.22
CA TRP A 65 -6.95 -2.01 -5.58
C TRP A 65 -6.45 -3.44 -5.60
N ARG A 66 -7.27 -4.30 -6.20
CA ARG A 66 -6.84 -5.61 -6.64
C ARG A 66 -5.91 -5.41 -7.83
N GLU A 67 -4.62 -5.65 -7.67
CA GLU A 67 -3.86 -6.16 -8.81
C GLU A 67 -4.55 -7.48 -9.18
N PRO A 68 -5.02 -7.67 -10.43
CA PRO A 68 -5.42 -9.01 -10.83
C PRO A 68 -4.24 -9.90 -10.48
N GLU A 69 -4.50 -10.99 -9.77
CA GLU A 69 -3.45 -11.96 -9.45
C GLU A 69 -3.08 -12.61 -10.80
N ILE A 70 -2.31 -11.90 -11.62
CA ILE A 70 -1.63 -12.46 -12.79
C ILE A 70 -0.67 -13.42 -12.13
N GLY A 71 -1.06 -14.69 -12.13
CA GLY A 71 -0.48 -15.68 -11.23
C GLY A 71 1.02 -15.52 -11.13
N SER A 72 1.49 -15.08 -9.97
CA SER A 72 2.79 -15.48 -9.47
C SER A 72 2.68 -16.97 -9.13
N GLY A 73 2.40 -17.78 -10.15
CA GLY A 73 3.00 -19.09 -10.26
C GLY A 73 4.48 -18.79 -10.32
N GLN A 74 5.09 -18.82 -9.14
CA GLN A 74 6.51 -19.07 -9.01
C GLN A 74 6.73 -20.45 -9.63
N VAL A 75 6.79 -20.49 -10.96
CA VAL A 75 7.36 -21.58 -11.72
C VAL A 75 8.79 -21.64 -11.23
N THR A 76 9.06 -22.60 -10.36
CA THR A 76 10.41 -23.03 -10.08
C THR A 76 10.95 -23.52 -11.42
N SER A 77 11.65 -22.64 -12.15
CA SER A 77 12.56 -23.06 -13.21
C SER A 77 13.72 -23.79 -12.55
N SER A 78 13.48 -25.01 -12.07
CA SER A 78 14.49 -26.06 -12.12
C SER A 78 14.64 -26.42 -13.60
N GLN A 79 15.43 -25.60 -14.28
CA GLN A 79 15.94 -25.90 -15.61
C GLN A 79 16.87 -27.10 -15.48
N THR A 80 16.43 -28.22 -16.04
CA THR A 80 17.24 -29.39 -16.39
C THR A 80 18.24 -29.01 -17.48
N ASP A 81 19.51 -29.41 -17.37
CA ASP A 81 20.32 -29.80 -18.54
C ASP A 81 21.56 -30.64 -18.15
N ALA A 82 21.83 -31.67 -18.99
CA ALA A 82 22.91 -32.68 -19.02
C ALA A 82 22.71 -33.98 -18.21
#